data_AF-A0A2E5PID4-F1
#
_entry.id   AF-A0A2E5PID4-F1
#
_cell.length_a   1.000
_cell.length_b   1.000
_cell.length_c   1.000
_cell.angle_alpha   90.00
_cell.angle_beta   90.00
_cell.angle_gamma   90.00
#
_symmetry.space_group_name_H-M   'P 1'
#
loop_
_entity.id
_entity.type
_entity.pdbx_description
1 polymer ?
#
loop_
_entity_poly.entity_id
_entity_poly.type
_entity_poly.pdbx_seq_one_letter_code
_entity_poly.pdbx_strand_id
1 'polypeptide(L)'
;MARRFVTAVMRHETNTFSPIPTPVSAFGRVGPTDGPARGAEAYRVYANTNNPVAAFIDIANEERAELVFPIAANAHPSAPAPGTIIDICAEAIIETIEQGCDGLFLDL
;
A
#
# COMPACT_ATOMS: atom_id res chain seq x y z
N MET A 1 6.11 19.68 16.94
CA MET A 1 6.74 18.65 16.09
C MET A 1 5.93 18.52 14.82
N ALA A 2 6.53 18.10 13.70
CA ALA A 2 5.75 17.73 12.52
C ALA A 2 4.91 16.49 12.87
N ARG A 3 3.68 16.40 12.35
CA ARG A 3 2.83 15.21 12.53
C ARG A 3 3.45 14.06 11.74
N ARG A 4 3.32 12.82 12.22
CA ARG A 4 3.74 11.61 11.51
C ARG A 4 2.51 10.85 11.03
N PHE A 5 2.31 10.83 9.72
CA PHE A 5 1.26 10.06 9.07
C PHE A 5 1.81 8.78 8.46
N VAL A 6 1.00 7.73 8.47
CA VAL A 6 1.30 6.46 7.82
C VAL A 6 0.24 6.22 6.76
N THR A 7 0.68 5.81 5.56
CA THR A 7 -0.22 5.40 4.49
C THR A 7 0.18 4.06 3.90
N ALA A 8 -0.79 3.25 3.45
CA ALA A 8 -0.51 1.98 2.78
C ALA A 8 -1.59 1.64 1.75
N VAL A 9 -1.24 0.76 0.80
CA VAL A 9 -2.19 0.22 -0.19
C VAL A 9 -2.28 -1.29 -0.04
N MET A 10 -3.50 -1.82 0.02
CA MET A 10 -3.79 -3.26 0.00
C MET A 10 -5.00 -3.54 -0.89
N ARG A 11 -4.81 -3.59 -2.20
CA ARG A 11 -5.91 -3.67 -3.17
C ARG A 11 -5.89 -4.98 -3.94
N HIS A 12 -6.98 -5.73 -3.82
CA HIS A 12 -7.28 -6.89 -4.65
C HIS A 12 -8.76 -7.19 -4.59
N GLU A 13 -9.36 -7.51 -5.74
CA GLU A 13 -10.76 -7.97 -5.78
C GLU A 13 -10.78 -9.48 -6.06
N THR A 14 -11.32 -10.24 -5.10
CA THR A 14 -11.34 -11.70 -5.19
C THR A 14 -12.49 -12.20 -6.05
N ASN A 15 -12.16 -13.06 -7.01
CA ASN A 15 -13.08 -13.93 -7.71
C ASN A 15 -12.77 -15.40 -7.34
N THR A 16 -13.63 -15.99 -6.52
CA THR A 16 -13.50 -17.38 -6.02
C THR A 16 -13.37 -18.43 -7.12
N PHE A 17 -13.92 -18.17 -8.31
CA PHE A 17 -13.93 -19.12 -9.42
C PHE A 17 -12.87 -18.82 -10.49
N SER A 18 -12.06 -17.77 -10.32
CA SER A 18 -11.00 -17.46 -11.27
C SER A 18 -9.93 -18.56 -11.25
N PRO A 19 -9.56 -19.12 -12.42
CA PRO A 19 -8.47 -20.10 -12.49
C PRO A 19 -7.09 -19.43 -12.51
N ILE A 20 -7.02 -18.10 -12.58
CA ILE A 20 -5.77 -17.35 -12.71
C ILE A 20 -5.22 -17.05 -11.30
N PRO A 21 -4.07 -17.64 -10.90
CA PRO A 21 -3.51 -17.42 -9.57
C PRO A 21 -3.13 -15.95 -9.33
N THR A 22 -3.17 -15.54 -8.07
CA THR A 22 -2.73 -14.19 -7.63
C THR A 22 -1.51 -14.33 -6.71
N PRO A 23 -0.32 -14.70 -7.22
CA PRO A 23 0.87 -14.85 -6.39
C PRO A 23 1.29 -13.51 -5.77
N VAL A 24 2.12 -13.54 -4.73
CA VAL A 24 2.68 -12.32 -4.11
C VAL A 24 3.34 -11.38 -5.15
N SER A 25 4.02 -11.94 -6.15
CA SER A 25 4.63 -11.19 -7.25
C SER A 25 3.61 -10.39 -8.10
N ALA A 26 2.34 -10.76 -8.10
CA ALA A 26 1.29 -10.04 -8.82
C ALA A 26 0.88 -8.71 -8.15
N PHE A 27 1.29 -8.47 -6.89
CA PHE A 27 0.92 -7.27 -6.12
C PHE A 27 1.77 -6.03 -6.42
N GLY A 28 2.37 -5.96 -7.61
CA GLY A 28 3.20 -4.84 -8.10
C GLY A 28 2.54 -3.98 -9.18
N ARG A 29 1.21 -4.03 -9.36
CA ARG A 29 0.51 -3.52 -10.55
C ARG A 29 0.88 -2.10 -11.02
N VAL A 30 1.18 -1.19 -10.10
CA VAL A 30 1.38 0.25 -10.39
C VAL A 30 2.86 0.61 -10.59
N GLY A 31 3.79 -0.33 -10.42
CA GLY A 31 5.24 -0.10 -10.54
C GLY A 31 5.99 -1.24 -11.24
N PRO A 32 7.26 -1.03 -11.64
CA PRO A 32 8.12 -2.08 -12.18
C PRO A 32 8.68 -2.96 -11.05
N THR A 33 7.81 -3.53 -10.21
CA THR A 33 8.19 -4.28 -9.01
C THR A 33 7.77 -5.75 -9.13
N ASP A 34 8.59 -6.66 -8.59
CA ASP A 34 8.25 -8.09 -8.45
C ASP A 34 7.50 -8.30 -7.12
N GLY A 35 6.24 -7.87 -7.10
CA GLY A 35 5.39 -7.82 -5.90
C GLY A 35 5.21 -6.42 -5.33
N PRO A 36 4.82 -6.29 -4.05
CA PRO A 36 4.50 -5.00 -3.43
C PRO A 36 5.65 -3.99 -3.48
N ALA A 37 5.34 -2.74 -3.80
CA ALA A 37 6.28 -1.64 -3.66
C ALA A 37 6.49 -1.31 -2.17
N ARG A 38 7.70 -0.88 -1.78
CA ARG A 38 8.07 -0.59 -0.39
C ARG A 38 8.72 0.77 -0.24
N GLY A 39 8.47 1.42 0.91
CA GLY A 39 9.12 2.68 1.29
C GLY A 39 9.06 3.76 0.20
N ALA A 40 10.21 4.30 -0.17
CA ALA A 40 10.32 5.36 -1.19
C ALA A 40 9.72 4.95 -2.55
N GLU A 41 9.75 3.67 -2.90
CA GLU A 41 9.18 3.18 -4.16
C GLU A 41 7.64 3.23 -4.13
N ALA A 42 7.02 2.91 -2.99
CA ALA A 42 5.58 3.03 -2.79
C ALA A 42 5.12 4.48 -2.98
N TYR A 43 5.88 5.44 -2.44
CA TYR A 43 5.64 6.86 -2.70
C TYR A 43 5.79 7.20 -4.19
N ARG A 44 6.90 6.80 -4.81
CA ARG A 44 7.25 7.16 -6.19
C ARG A 44 6.21 6.70 -7.21
N VAL A 45 5.63 5.51 -7.04
CA VAL A 45 4.67 4.95 -8.01
C VAL A 45 3.27 5.53 -7.87
N TYR A 46 2.93 6.11 -6.72
CA TYR A 46 1.58 6.65 -6.46
C TYR A 46 1.50 8.18 -6.44
N ALA A 47 2.61 8.88 -6.17
CA ALA A 47 2.66 10.33 -6.22
C ALA A 47 2.25 10.85 -7.60
N ASN A 48 1.43 11.91 -7.64
CA ASN A 48 0.91 12.51 -8.87
C ASN A 48 0.11 11.55 -9.76
N THR A 49 -0.53 10.54 -9.18
CA THR A 49 -1.46 9.64 -9.89
C THR A 49 -2.91 9.96 -9.51
N ASN A 50 -3.88 9.44 -10.27
CA ASN A 50 -5.30 9.54 -9.94
C ASN A 50 -5.78 8.33 -9.10
N ASN A 51 -4.94 7.80 -8.22
CA ASN A 51 -5.32 6.74 -7.27
C ASN A 51 -5.73 7.37 -5.92
N PRO A 52 -6.62 6.74 -5.14
CA PRO A 52 -7.05 7.27 -3.84
C PRO A 52 -5.89 7.59 -2.90
N VAL A 53 -4.87 6.72 -2.81
CA VAL A 53 -3.69 6.96 -1.98
C VAL A 53 -2.90 8.23 -2.33
N ALA A 54 -2.99 8.73 -3.58
CA ALA A 54 -2.36 9.99 -3.96
C ALA A 54 -2.95 11.18 -3.19
N ALA A 55 -4.26 11.15 -2.87
CA ALA A 55 -4.88 12.18 -2.03
C ALA A 55 -4.30 12.18 -0.60
N PHE A 56 -3.93 11.02 -0.05
CA PHE A 56 -3.28 10.95 1.25
C PHE A 56 -1.85 11.52 1.21
N ILE A 57 -1.15 11.33 0.10
CA ILE A 57 0.15 11.98 -0.15
C ILE A 57 -0.02 13.50 -0.18
N ASP A 58 -1.01 14.00 -0.92
CA ASP A 58 -1.29 15.43 -1.04
C ASP A 58 -1.65 16.06 0.33
N ILE A 59 -2.54 15.41 1.11
CA ILE A 59 -2.89 15.85 2.47
C ILE A 59 -1.66 15.91 3.38
N ALA A 60 -0.79 14.90 3.34
CA ALA A 60 0.42 14.90 4.17
C ALA A 60 1.37 16.05 3.79
N ASN A 61 1.51 16.33 2.49
CA ASN A 61 2.30 17.45 1.99
C ASN A 61 1.71 18.80 2.42
N GLU A 62 0.39 19.00 2.32
CA GLU A 62 -0.32 20.21 2.76
C GLU A 62 -0.16 20.47 4.25
N GLU A 63 -0.27 19.43 5.08
CA GLU A 63 -0.09 19.49 6.53
C GLU A 63 1.38 19.57 6.97
N ARG A 64 2.32 19.47 6.02
CA ARG A 64 3.76 19.36 6.27
C ARG A 64 4.07 18.24 7.26
N ALA A 65 3.34 17.14 7.15
CA ALA A 65 3.51 15.94 7.94
C ALA A 65 4.65 15.08 7.37
N GLU A 66 5.35 14.36 8.23
CA GLU A 66 6.19 13.24 7.82
C GLU A 66 5.26 12.11 7.36
N LEU A 67 5.33 11.75 6.07
CA LEU A 67 4.58 10.61 5.54
C LEU A 67 5.47 9.37 5.44
N VAL A 68 5.09 8.31 6.15
CA VAL A 68 5.71 6.99 6.02
C VAL A 68 4.80 6.08 5.21
N PHE A 69 5.33 5.53 4.11
CA PHE A 69 4.59 4.67 3.19
C PHE A 69 5.27 3.29 3.12
N PRO A 70 5.05 2.40 4.10
CA PRO A 70 5.85 1.18 4.23
C PRO A 70 5.62 0.19 3.10
N ILE A 71 4.39 0.08 2.60
CA ILE A 71 4.04 -0.90 1.59
C ILE A 71 2.86 -0.46 0.72
N ALA A 72 2.92 -0.80 -0.55
CA ALA A 72 1.81 -0.71 -1.47
C ALA A 72 1.66 -2.01 -2.28
N ALA A 73 0.62 -2.77 -1.98
CA ALA A 73 0.26 -4.02 -2.62
C ALA A 73 -1.02 -3.81 -3.45
N ASN A 74 -0.92 -4.00 -4.76
CA ASN A 74 -2.06 -3.85 -5.67
C ASN A 74 -1.98 -4.91 -6.77
N ALA A 75 -3.03 -5.73 -6.88
CA ALA A 75 -3.15 -6.78 -7.88
C ALA A 75 -4.42 -6.58 -8.74
N HIS A 76 -4.43 -7.20 -9.91
CA HIS A 76 -5.63 -7.27 -10.74
C HIS A 76 -6.67 -8.22 -10.11
N PRO A 77 -7.98 -7.96 -10.30
CA PRO A 77 -9.03 -8.88 -9.86
C PRO A 77 -8.80 -10.29 -10.42
N SER A 78 -8.76 -11.29 -9.54
CA SER A 78 -8.49 -12.68 -9.90
C SER A 78 -8.74 -13.64 -8.72
N ALA A 79 -8.13 -14.84 -8.72
CA ALA A 79 -8.26 -15.85 -7.67
C ALA A 79 -7.97 -15.27 -6.28
N PRO A 80 -8.44 -15.92 -5.20
CA PRO A 80 -8.21 -15.46 -3.83
C PRO A 80 -6.74 -15.09 -3.58
N ALA A 81 -6.54 -13.94 -2.95
CA ALA A 81 -5.22 -13.52 -2.51
C ALA A 81 -4.65 -14.56 -1.51
N PRO A 82 -3.36 -14.91 -1.60
CA PRO A 82 -2.73 -15.78 -0.62
C PRO A 82 -2.68 -15.09 0.74
N GLY A 83 -2.92 -15.84 1.83
CA GLY A 83 -2.84 -15.28 3.19
C GLY A 83 -1.51 -14.57 3.47
N THR A 84 -0.42 -15.06 2.89
CA THR A 84 0.91 -14.46 3.00
C THR A 84 0.97 -13.00 2.55
N ILE A 85 0.17 -12.56 1.57
CA ILE A 85 0.19 -11.14 1.18
C ILE A 85 -0.48 -10.26 2.24
N ILE A 86 -1.50 -10.78 2.90
CA ILE A 86 -2.18 -10.10 4.00
C ILE A 86 -1.22 -9.93 5.16
N ASP A 87 -0.51 -11.01 5.53
CA ASP A 87 0.50 -11.00 6.60
C ASP A 87 1.61 -9.98 6.29
N ILE A 88 2.20 -10.03 5.09
CA ILE A 88 3.25 -9.08 4.65
C ILE A 88 2.81 -7.63 4.77
N CYS A 89 1.57 -7.32 4.39
CA CYS A 89 1.06 -5.94 4.46
C CYS A 89 0.75 -5.53 5.89
N ALA A 90 0.09 -6.39 6.66
CA ALA A 90 -0.27 -6.14 8.04
C ALA A 90 0.97 -5.94 8.91
N GLU A 91 1.96 -6.82 8.81
CA GLU A 91 3.24 -6.71 9.52
C GLU A 91 3.94 -5.38 9.21
N ALA A 92 4.09 -5.03 7.93
CA ALA A 92 4.74 -3.79 7.53
C ALA A 92 4.02 -2.53 8.07
N ILE A 93 2.68 -2.55 8.11
CA ILE A 93 1.89 -1.46 8.68
C ILE A 93 2.06 -1.41 10.20
N ILE A 94 1.92 -2.54 10.89
CA ILE A 94 2.01 -2.66 12.36
C ILE A 94 3.40 -2.19 12.84
N GLU A 95 4.48 -2.73 12.28
CA GLU A 95 5.85 -2.35 12.61
C GLU A 95 6.11 -0.85 12.42
N THR A 96 5.42 -0.23 11.45
CA THR A 96 5.56 1.21 11.15
C THR A 96 4.79 2.09 12.12
N ILE A 97 3.61 1.67 12.58
CA ILE A 97 2.80 2.44 13.53
C ILE A 97 3.29 2.27 14.97
N GLU A 98 3.96 1.17 15.31
CA GLU A 98 4.58 0.95 16.62
C GLU A 98 5.70 1.98 16.92
N GLN A 99 6.27 2.59 15.88
CA GLN A 99 7.24 3.69 15.99
C GLN A 99 6.57 5.05 16.31
N GLY A 100 5.24 5.09 16.43
CA GLY A 100 4.44 6.28 16.68
C GLY A 100 3.72 6.76 15.42
N CYS A 101 2.44 7.09 15.51
CA CYS A 101 1.62 7.50 14.36
C CYS A 101 0.52 8.45 14.83
N ASP A 102 0.44 9.64 14.23
CA ASP A 102 -0.62 10.62 14.49
C ASP A 102 -1.86 10.40 13.61
N GLY A 103 -1.72 9.65 12.51
CA GLY A 103 -2.80 9.36 11.58
C GLY A 103 -2.45 8.23 10.60
N LEU A 104 -3.38 7.28 10.45
CA LEU A 104 -3.25 6.14 9.53
C LEU A 104 -4.29 6.25 8.41
N PHE A 105 -3.84 6.25 7.16
CA PHE A 105 -4.69 6.30 5.98
C PHE A 105 -4.47 5.04 5.14
N LEU A 106 -5.52 4.29 4.83
CA LEU A 106 -5.40 3.02 4.10
C LEU A 106 -6.24 3.06 2.83
N ASP A 107 -5.63 2.69 1.71
CA ASP A 107 -6.30 2.47 0.41
C ASP A 107 -6.47 0.95 0.22
N LEU A 108 -7.69 0.45 0.39
CA LEU A 108 -8.04 -0.99 0.48
C LEU A 108 -8.91 -1.42 -0.71
#